data_AF-A0A7J3JFE5-F1
#
_entry.id   AF-A0A7J3JFE5-F1
#
_cell.length_a   1.000
_cell.length_b   1.000
_cell.length_c   1.000
_cell.angle_alpha   90.00
_cell.angle_beta   90.00
_cell.angle_gamma   90.00
#
_symmetry.space_group_name_H-M   'P 1'
#
loop_
_entity.id
_entity.type
_entity.pdbx_description
1 polymer ?
#
loop_
_entity_poly.entity_id
_entity_poly.type
_entity_poly.pdbx_seq_one_letter_code
_entity_poly.pdbx_strand_id
1 'polypeptide(L)'
;MVTESVSQSLISSTIRVLLKVAFAFEPLAPTAITVLMNQQLRRYKEAGIVCNYKTRTKRLGRYHYRVVMDLDLTGKQAVHLLGNIFPKQLSRYGRWFHD
;
A
#
# COMPACT_ATOMS: atom_id res chain seq x y z
N MET A 1 -30.90 -32.93 -7.55
CA MET A 1 -29.56 -32.99 -8.20
C MET A 1 -29.35 -31.95 -9.32
N VAL A 2 -30.36 -31.27 -9.86
CA VAL A 2 -30.18 -30.29 -10.97
C VAL A 2 -29.85 -28.87 -10.49
N THR A 3 -30.28 -28.48 -9.29
CA THR A 3 -30.12 -27.12 -8.76
C THR A 3 -28.69 -26.78 -8.32
N GLU A 4 -27.90 -27.76 -7.89
CA GLU A 4 -26.50 -27.57 -7.49
C GLU A 4 -25.58 -27.31 -8.69
N SER A 5 -25.82 -27.98 -9.83
CA SER A 5 -24.99 -27.83 -11.04
C SER A 5 -25.18 -26.47 -11.72
N VAL A 6 -26.40 -25.92 -11.68
CA VAL A 6 -26.72 -24.57 -12.20
C VAL A 6 -26.09 -23.49 -11.32
N SER A 7 -26.10 -23.66 -10.00
CA SER A 7 -25.43 -22.71 -9.09
C SER A 7 -23.91 -22.70 -9.31
N GLN A 8 -23.27 -23.87 -9.45
CA GLN A 8 -21.83 -23.93 -9.71
C GLN A 8 -21.42 -23.32 -11.05
N SER A 9 -22.23 -23.48 -12.11
CA SER A 9 -21.93 -22.91 -13.43
C SER A 9 -22.09 -21.38 -13.45
N LEU A 10 -23.08 -20.83 -12.74
CA LEU A 10 -23.29 -19.39 -12.57
C LEU A 10 -22.20 -18.74 -11.70
N ILE A 11 -21.79 -19.41 -10.62
CA ILE A 11 -20.67 -18.97 -9.77
C ILE A 11 -19.37 -18.96 -10.58
N SER A 12 -19.08 -20.03 -11.33
CA SER A 12 -17.90 -20.12 -12.20
C SER A 12 -17.87 -19.04 -13.29
N SER A 13 -19.03 -18.75 -13.88
CA SER A 13 -19.18 -17.72 -14.91
C SER A 13 -18.98 -16.31 -14.33
N THR A 14 -19.57 -16.05 -13.17
CA THR A 14 -19.41 -14.77 -12.45
C THR A 14 -17.96 -14.56 -12.05
N ILE A 15 -17.29 -15.58 -11.52
CA ILE A 15 -15.86 -15.52 -11.16
C ILE A 15 -15.00 -15.23 -12.38
N ARG A 16 -15.26 -15.85 -13.54
CA ARG A 16 -14.52 -15.58 -14.79
C ARG A 16 -14.69 -14.14 -15.27
N VAL A 17 -15.90 -13.60 -15.19
CA VAL A 17 -16.18 -12.21 -15.57
C VAL A 17 -15.46 -11.27 -14.59
N LEU A 18 -15.57 -11.51 -13.29
CA LEU A 18 -14.93 -10.71 -12.26
C LEU A 18 -13.40 -10.69 -12.41
N LEU A 19 -12.81 -11.85 -12.68
CA LEU A 19 -11.39 -11.97 -12.98
C LEU A 19 -11.02 -11.17 -14.23
N LYS A 20 -11.75 -11.31 -15.35
CA LYS A 20 -11.49 -10.53 -16.57
C LYS A 20 -11.54 -9.03 -16.32
N VAL A 21 -12.50 -8.58 -15.53
CA VAL A 21 -12.63 -7.18 -15.13
C VAL A 21 -11.42 -6.75 -14.29
N ALA A 22 -11.06 -7.51 -13.25
CA ALA A 22 -9.86 -7.24 -12.44
C ALA A 22 -8.56 -7.21 -13.28
N PHE A 23 -8.44 -8.11 -14.27
CA PHE A 23 -7.34 -8.12 -15.23
C PHE A 23 -7.32 -6.89 -16.14
N ALA A 24 -8.49 -6.35 -16.53
CA ALA A 24 -8.58 -5.15 -17.36
C ALA A 24 -8.18 -3.88 -16.61
N PHE A 25 -8.38 -3.84 -15.29
CA PHE A 25 -7.97 -2.73 -14.41
C PHE A 25 -6.54 -2.87 -13.87
N GLU A 26 -5.88 -4.00 -14.11
CA GLU A 26 -4.51 -4.26 -13.69
C GLU A 26 -3.50 -3.17 -14.17
N PRO A 27 -3.56 -2.65 -15.41
CA PRO A 27 -2.69 -1.56 -15.86
C PRO A 27 -2.92 -0.24 -15.14
N LEU A 28 -4.11 -0.05 -14.53
CA LEU A 28 -4.48 1.13 -13.78
C LEU A 28 -4.10 1.03 -12.30
N ALA A 29 -3.77 -0.17 -11.81
CA ALA A 29 -3.36 -0.39 -10.43
C ALA A 29 -2.18 0.49 -9.98
N PRO A 30 -1.10 0.70 -10.78
CA PRO A 30 -0.01 1.61 -10.39
C PRO A 30 -0.50 3.04 -10.12
N THR A 31 -1.45 3.51 -10.92
CA THR A 31 -2.04 4.85 -10.77
C THR A 31 -2.87 4.92 -9.50
N ALA A 32 -3.75 3.94 -9.27
CA ALA A 32 -4.57 3.89 -8.06
C ALA A 32 -3.70 3.83 -6.79
N ILE A 33 -2.68 2.95 -6.76
CA ILE A 33 -1.73 2.84 -5.64
C ILE A 33 -1.02 4.18 -5.42
N THR A 34 -0.55 4.83 -6.49
CA THR A 34 0.14 6.13 -6.40
C THR A 34 -0.78 7.21 -5.84
N VAL A 35 -2.04 7.27 -6.28
CA VAL A 35 -3.02 8.27 -5.79
C VAL A 35 -3.31 8.05 -4.31
N LEU A 36 -3.63 6.83 -3.91
CA LEU A 36 -3.93 6.50 -2.51
C LEU A 36 -2.73 6.77 -1.61
N MET A 37 -1.53 6.40 -2.05
CA MET A 37 -0.30 6.69 -1.31
C MET A 37 -0.05 8.19 -1.18
N ASN A 38 -0.22 8.96 -2.26
CA ASN A 38 -0.09 10.41 -2.22
C ASN A 38 -1.10 11.04 -1.25
N GLN A 39 -2.36 10.60 -1.26
CA GLN A 39 -3.37 11.11 -0.33
C GLN A 39 -2.99 10.85 1.13
N GLN A 40 -2.54 9.63 1.44
CA GLN A 40 -2.15 9.30 2.81
C GLN A 40 -0.90 10.06 3.27
N LEU A 41 0.12 10.14 2.42
CA LEU A 41 1.34 10.89 2.73
C LEU A 41 1.09 12.40 2.84
N ARG A 42 0.13 12.93 2.07
CA ARG A 42 -0.30 14.33 2.21
C ARG A 42 -0.91 14.57 3.59
N ARG A 43 -1.77 13.68 4.07
CA ARG A 43 -2.32 13.76 5.43
C ARG A 43 -1.22 13.71 6.49
N TYR A 44 -0.22 12.86 6.31
CA TYR A 44 0.93 12.81 7.24
C TYR A 44 1.76 14.09 7.21
N LYS A 45 1.91 14.72 6.04
CA LYS A 45 2.58 16.01 5.93
C LYS A 45 1.77 17.12 6.62
N GLU A 46 0.47 17.19 6.36
CA GLU A 46 -0.46 18.15 6.97
C GLU A 46 -0.53 17.98 8.49
N ALA A 47 -0.44 16.76 9.00
CA ALA A 47 -0.37 16.45 10.44
C ALA A 47 1.02 16.67 11.07
N GLY A 48 2.03 17.10 10.30
CA GLY A 48 3.39 17.30 10.78
C GLY A 48 4.14 16.01 11.15
N ILE A 49 3.67 14.85 10.68
CA ILE A 49 4.31 13.53 10.90
C ILE A 49 5.52 13.37 9.98
N VAL A 50 5.44 13.90 8.75
CA VAL A 50 6.55 13.93 7.78
C VAL A 50 6.76 15.35 7.28
N CYS A 51 8.01 15.75 7.02
CA CYS A 51 8.28 17.07 6.46
C CYS A 51 7.95 17.11 4.97
N ASN A 52 8.48 16.15 4.23
CA ASN A 52 8.22 16.03 2.80
C ASN A 52 8.26 14.57 2.38
N TYR A 53 7.75 14.31 1.18
CA TYR A 53 7.73 12.96 0.65
C TYR A 53 7.75 12.98 -0.88
N LYS A 54 8.24 11.88 -1.43
CA LYS A 54 8.09 11.53 -2.84
C LYS A 54 7.69 10.08 -2.94
N THR A 55 6.70 9.78 -3.77
CA THR A 55 6.28 8.40 -4.00
C THR A 55 6.10 8.14 -5.48
N ARG A 56 6.46 6.93 -5.90
CA ARG A 56 6.28 6.46 -7.26
C ARG A 56 5.96 4.98 -7.25
N THR A 57 4.87 4.62 -7.94
CA THR A 57 4.57 3.23 -8.23
C THR A 57 4.95 2.92 -9.67
N LYS A 58 5.62 1.79 -9.88
CA LYS A 58 5.91 1.25 -11.20
C LYS A 58 5.39 -0.18 -11.29
N ARG A 59 4.89 -0.55 -12.45
CA ARG A 59 4.59 -1.94 -12.78
C ARG A 59 5.87 -2.63 -13.25
N LEU A 60 6.18 -3.77 -12.66
CA LEU A 60 7.31 -4.63 -13.05
C LEU A 60 6.85 -5.83 -13.91
N GLY A 61 5.58 -6.21 -13.80
CA GLY A 61 4.99 -7.31 -14.55
C GLY A 61 3.51 -7.47 -14.17
N ARG A 62 2.88 -8.53 -14.68
CA ARG A 62 1.48 -8.84 -14.35
C ARG A 62 1.34 -9.05 -12.85
N TYR A 63 0.53 -8.21 -12.19
CA TYR A 63 0.33 -8.19 -10.75
C TYR A 63 1.58 -7.98 -9.90
N HIS A 64 2.67 -7.51 -10.50
CA HIS A 64 3.91 -7.24 -9.81
C HIS A 64 4.20 -5.74 -9.87
N TYR A 65 4.12 -5.09 -8.71
CA TYR A 65 4.29 -3.65 -8.58
C TYR A 65 5.43 -3.33 -7.62
N ARG A 66 6.20 -2.30 -7.97
CA ARG A 66 7.21 -1.71 -7.11
C ARG A 66 6.74 -0.34 -6.66
N VAL A 67 6.61 -0.18 -5.36
CA VAL A 67 6.39 1.13 -4.73
C VAL A 67 7.74 1.61 -4.21
N VAL A 68 8.13 2.82 -4.62
CA VAL A 68 9.31 3.51 -4.10
C VAL A 68 8.83 4.76 -3.37
N MET A 69 9.28 4.95 -2.14
CA MET A 69 8.89 6.04 -1.28
C MET A 69 10.12 6.64 -0.62
N ASP A 70 10.31 7.94 -0.82
CA ASP A 70 11.34 8.74 -0.17
C ASP A 70 10.63 9.62 0.87
N LEU A 71 11.07 9.55 2.12
CA LEU A 71 10.49 10.30 3.25
C LEU A 71 11.53 11.20 3.87
N ASP A 72 11.25 12.49 3.90
CA ASP A 72 12.06 13.46 4.62
C ASP A 72 11.49 13.64 6.03
N LEU A 73 12.28 13.22 7.03
CA LEU A 73 11.91 13.20 8.44
C LEU A 73 12.96 13.95 9.26
N THR A 74 12.50 14.65 10.29
CA THR A 74 13.38 15.06 11.40
C THR A 74 13.69 13.86 12.30
N GLY A 75 14.75 13.93 13.11
CA GLY A 75 15.11 12.85 14.04
C GLY A 75 13.95 12.45 14.98
N LYS A 76 13.21 13.45 15.51
CA LYS A 76 12.03 13.20 16.37
C LYS A 76 10.89 12.51 15.61
N GLN A 77 10.61 12.93 14.38
CA GLN A 77 9.58 12.30 13.54
C GLN A 77 9.96 10.87 13.15
N ALA A 78 11.23 10.62 12.83
CA ALA A 78 11.73 9.28 12.49
C ALA A 78 11.52 8.30 13.64
N VAL A 79 11.86 8.70 14.87
CA VAL A 79 11.64 7.87 16.07
C VAL A 79 10.14 7.57 16.28
N HIS A 80 9.27 8.57 16.14
CA HIS A 80 7.82 8.38 16.28
C HIS A 80 7.25 7.47 15.19
N LEU A 81 7.61 7.67 13.92
CA LEU A 81 7.15 6.84 12.80
C LEU A 81 7.61 5.40 12.95
N LEU A 82 8.89 5.18 13.26
CA LEU A 82 9.42 3.84 13.48
C LEU A 82 8.75 3.16 14.69
N GLY A 83 8.37 3.94 15.71
CA GLY A 83 7.63 3.45 16.89
C GLY A 83 6.28 2.89 16.55
N ASN A 84 5.56 3.57 15.66
CA ASN A 84 4.23 3.15 15.24
C ASN A 84 4.29 1.99 14.23
N ILE A 85 5.31 1.93 13.37
CA ILE A 85 5.43 0.88 12.34
C ILE A 85 6.04 -0.41 12.93
N PHE A 86 7.03 -0.30 13.82
CA PHE A 86 7.77 -1.44 14.38
C PHE A 86 7.84 -1.37 15.92
N PRO A 87 6.70 -1.49 16.62
CA PRO A 87 6.64 -1.25 18.07
C PRO A 87 7.54 -2.19 18.89
N LYS A 88 7.87 -3.37 18.37
CA LYS A 88 8.69 -4.37 19.07
C LYS A 88 10.21 -4.19 18.89
N GLN A 89 10.67 -3.40 17.91
CA GLN A 89 12.11 -3.28 17.61
C GLN A 89 12.77 -2.05 18.25
N LEU A 90 11.98 -1.11 18.78
CA LEU A 90 12.49 0.19 19.24
C LEU A 90 13.07 0.23 20.65
N SER A 91 12.85 -0.80 21.47
CA SER A 91 13.51 -0.92 22.78
C SER A 91 15.04 -0.95 22.67
N ARG A 92 15.58 -1.26 21.49
CA ARG A 92 17.01 -1.29 21.19
C ARG A 92 17.56 0.03 20.63
N TYR A 93 16.72 0.85 20.00
CA TYR A 93 17.13 2.09 19.32
C TYR A 93 16.92 3.37 20.15
N GLY A 94 16.11 3.33 21.22
CA GLY A 94 15.93 4.49 22.11
C GLY A 94 17.22 5.03 22.75
N ARG A 95 18.31 4.25 22.71
CA ARG A 95 19.64 4.64 23.24
C ARG A 95 20.50 5.43 22.24
N TRP A 96 20.17 5.42 20.94
CA TRP A 96 21.02 6.01 19.88
C TRP A 96 20.68 7.48 19.52
N PHE A 97 19.54 8.00 20.00
CA PHE A 97 19.05 9.34 19.68
C PHE A 97 19.02 10.28 20.90
N HIS A 98 19.76 9.92 21.96
CA HIS A 98 19.81 10.63 23.24
C HIS A 98 21.12 11.40 23.47
N ASP A 99 21.97 11.52 22.45
CA ASP A 99 23.14 12.42 22.42
C ASP A 99 22.89 13.59 21.46
#